data_AF-A0A9N8ZW62-F1
#
_entry.id   AF-A0A9N8ZW62-F1
#
_cell.length_a   1.000
_cell.length_b   1.000
_cell.length_c   1.000
_cell.angle_alpha   90.00
_cell.angle_beta   90.00
_cell.angle_gamma   90.00
#
_symmetry.space_group_name_H-M   'P 1'
#
loop_
_entity.id
_entity.type
_entity.pdbx_description
1 polymer ?
#
loop_
_entity_poly.entity_id
_entity_poly.type
_entity_poly.pdbx_seq_one_letter_code
_entity_poly.pdbx_strand_id
1 'polypeptide(L)'
;MSESTISTYRYECIPFDNDDNTFKYHFIYANDNKLNYTEFINLLCSEDDRFLDTLINALNDATDKLSAYLWECPPVSQESKNNHFEFVVTKSKALSYMKQDCSSFNDKLNSFSNLGKDATLIVPMPCHKLDYKNLSNFTKKAPKDQQIKFWQEVANKLSESLEIGTPRPRWLSTHGLGVPYLHVRIDNKPKYYSYLPFKQFRFGKNNWELDQSKNVHSNNKKTTLSSYRKDDQQNPTKIGSKAEPNVDPNVDLKIVPKIDLKNDSKIRPIARLPSIQSRTGQKIKLCKLKRKWKFDKLSRKWNSIQSKTGRKMELHKLKRKRKLYKLTRKWKLDTKKKIQA
;
A
#
# COMPACT_ATOMS: atom_id res chain seq x y z
N MET A 1 -26.39 -6.29 -34.42
CA MET A 1 -26.62 -5.69 -33.09
C MET A 1 -25.54 -6.22 -32.17
N SER A 2 -24.61 -5.37 -31.73
CA SER A 2 -23.57 -5.77 -30.78
C SER A 2 -24.22 -5.96 -29.42
N GLU A 3 -24.25 -7.19 -28.91
CA GLU A 3 -24.55 -7.44 -27.50
C GLU A 3 -23.57 -6.62 -26.67
N SER A 4 -24.07 -5.55 -26.04
CA SER A 4 -23.31 -4.84 -25.02
C SER A 4 -23.07 -5.84 -23.90
N THR A 5 -21.85 -6.36 -23.80
CA THR A 5 -21.41 -7.13 -22.65
C THR A 5 -21.64 -6.27 -21.42
N ILE A 6 -22.72 -6.53 -20.68
CA ILE A 6 -23.02 -5.87 -19.42
C ILE A 6 -21.79 -6.11 -18.54
N SER A 7 -21.09 -5.02 -18.20
CA SER A 7 -19.92 -5.10 -17.33
C SER A 7 -20.36 -5.74 -16.02
N THR A 8 -19.79 -6.90 -15.70
CA THR A 8 -20.14 -7.67 -14.50
C THR A 8 -19.96 -6.86 -13.21
N TYR A 9 -19.10 -5.85 -13.26
CA TYR A 9 -18.78 -4.93 -12.19
C TYR A 9 -18.86 -3.49 -12.70
N ARG A 10 -19.32 -2.58 -11.86
CA ARG A 10 -19.23 -1.13 -12.04
C ARG A 10 -18.74 -0.47 -10.76
N TYR A 11 -18.27 0.76 -10.85
CA TYR A 11 -17.96 1.58 -9.68
C TYR A 11 -18.83 2.82 -9.68
N GLU A 12 -19.11 3.33 -8.48
CA GLU A 12 -19.69 4.66 -8.27
C GLU A 12 -18.65 5.55 -7.61
N CYS A 13 -18.62 6.81 -8.02
CA CYS A 13 -17.77 7.84 -7.47
C CYS A 13 -18.67 8.87 -6.78
N ILE A 14 -18.46 9.07 -5.49
CA ILE A 14 -19.21 10.02 -4.67
C ILE A 14 -18.23 11.10 -4.22
N PRO A 15 -18.41 12.37 -4.64
CA PRO A 15 -17.63 13.47 -4.10
C PRO A 15 -17.92 13.62 -2.61
N PHE A 16 -16.92 14.00 -1.82
CA PHE A 16 -17.17 14.35 -0.43
C PHE A 16 -17.83 15.73 -0.36
N ASP A 17 -18.80 15.91 0.52
CA ASP A 17 -19.64 17.13 0.57
C ASP A 17 -18.79 18.41 0.57
N ASN A 18 -19.00 19.25 -0.45
CA ASN A 18 -18.32 20.53 -0.67
C ASN A 18 -16.78 20.46 -0.79
N ASP A 19 -16.19 19.28 -1.05
CA ASP A 19 -14.73 19.12 -1.23
C ASP A 19 -14.37 18.40 -2.54
N ASP A 20 -13.88 19.17 -3.51
CA ASP A 20 -13.37 18.66 -4.79
C ASP A 20 -12.00 17.98 -4.68
N ASN A 21 -11.44 17.86 -3.48
CA ASN A 21 -10.15 17.21 -3.25
C ASN A 21 -10.28 15.76 -2.79
N THR A 22 -11.47 15.31 -2.42
CA THR A 22 -11.68 13.97 -1.88
C THR A 22 -12.86 13.26 -2.55
N PHE A 23 -12.59 12.09 -3.09
CA PHE A 23 -13.59 11.25 -3.77
C PHE A 23 -13.61 9.87 -3.15
N LYS A 24 -14.81 9.33 -2.96
CA LYS A 24 -15.04 7.98 -2.45
C LYS A 24 -15.55 7.08 -3.55
N TYR A 25 -15.01 5.88 -3.62
CA TYR A 25 -15.33 4.88 -4.62
C TYR A 25 -15.81 3.59 -3.95
N HIS A 26 -16.89 3.03 -4.47
CA HIS A 26 -17.33 1.68 -4.12
C HIS A 26 -17.70 0.89 -5.37
N PHE A 27 -17.63 -0.43 -5.25
CA PHE A 27 -17.82 -1.36 -6.35
C PHE A 27 -19.12 -2.12 -6.19
N ILE A 28 -19.82 -2.31 -7.30
CA ILE A 28 -21.17 -2.87 -7.34
C ILE A 28 -21.20 -3.95 -8.42
N TYR A 29 -21.84 -5.07 -8.09
CA TYR A 29 -22.14 -6.14 -9.04
C TYR A 29 -23.29 -5.73 -9.98
N ALA A 30 -23.48 -6.46 -11.08
CA ALA A 30 -24.62 -6.24 -11.97
C ALA A 30 -26.00 -6.39 -11.29
N ASN A 31 -26.08 -7.01 -10.10
CA ASN A 31 -27.30 -7.16 -9.30
C ASN A 31 -27.44 -6.09 -8.18
N ASP A 32 -26.70 -4.98 -8.30
CA ASP A 32 -26.68 -3.85 -7.36
C ASP A 32 -26.17 -4.13 -5.94
N ASN A 33 -25.63 -5.32 -5.68
CA ASN A 33 -24.95 -5.62 -4.42
C ASN A 33 -23.56 -4.97 -4.38
N LYS A 34 -23.21 -4.37 -3.23
CA LYS A 34 -21.87 -3.83 -2.98
C LYS A 34 -20.88 -4.96 -2.71
N LEU A 35 -19.69 -4.85 -3.29
CA LEU A 35 -18.60 -5.80 -3.03
C LEU A 35 -18.12 -5.66 -1.58
N ASN A 36 -17.74 -6.77 -0.95
CA ASN A 36 -17.04 -6.80 0.33
C ASN A 36 -15.52 -7.02 0.17
N TYR A 37 -14.76 -6.92 1.26
CA TYR A 37 -13.29 -7.12 1.21
C TYR A 37 -12.89 -8.53 0.79
N THR A 38 -13.63 -9.56 1.21
CA THR A 38 -13.35 -10.95 0.81
C THR A 38 -13.48 -11.11 -0.70
N GLU A 39 -14.53 -10.54 -1.30
CA GLU A 39 -14.73 -10.53 -2.74
C GLU A 39 -13.66 -9.72 -3.46
N PHE A 40 -13.33 -8.52 -2.97
CA PHE A 40 -12.23 -7.70 -3.51
C PHE A 40 -10.91 -8.49 -3.57
N ILE A 41 -10.52 -9.15 -2.48
CA ILE A 41 -9.30 -9.97 -2.41
C ILE A 41 -9.37 -11.12 -3.42
N ASN A 42 -10.48 -11.85 -3.44
CA ASN A 42 -10.63 -13.02 -4.32
C ASN A 42 -10.63 -12.63 -5.80
N LEU A 43 -11.29 -11.54 -6.17
CA LEU A 43 -11.39 -11.06 -7.54
C LEU A 43 -10.04 -10.56 -8.06
N LEU A 44 -9.22 -9.93 -7.22
CA LEU A 44 -7.86 -9.54 -7.60
C LEU A 44 -6.93 -10.73 -7.85
N CYS A 45 -7.23 -11.89 -7.26
CA CYS A 45 -6.49 -13.13 -7.48
C CYS A 45 -7.12 -14.04 -8.56
N SER A 46 -8.22 -13.62 -9.17
CA SER A 46 -8.90 -14.37 -10.23
C SER A 46 -8.08 -14.39 -11.52
N GLU A 47 -8.34 -15.38 -12.39
CA GLU A 47 -7.88 -15.37 -13.79
C GLU A 47 -8.71 -14.42 -14.67
N ASP A 48 -9.88 -14.00 -14.17
CA ASP A 48 -10.75 -13.03 -14.83
C ASP A 48 -10.38 -11.60 -14.45
N ASP A 49 -9.76 -10.90 -15.39
CA ASP A 49 -9.25 -9.54 -15.20
C ASP A 49 -10.34 -8.44 -15.25
N ARG A 50 -11.62 -8.77 -15.52
CA ARG A 50 -12.71 -7.77 -15.66
C ARG A 50 -12.86 -6.88 -14.44
N PHE A 51 -12.75 -7.46 -13.23
CA PHE A 51 -12.80 -6.67 -12.00
C PHE A 51 -11.56 -5.77 -11.88
N LEU A 52 -10.37 -6.29 -12.18
CA LEU A 52 -9.15 -5.51 -12.16
C LEU A 52 -9.22 -4.34 -13.15
N ASP A 53 -9.75 -4.55 -14.36
CA ASP A 53 -10.00 -3.45 -15.31
C ASP A 53 -10.93 -2.39 -14.71
N THR A 54 -11.99 -2.82 -14.02
CA THR A 54 -12.92 -1.91 -13.32
C THR A 54 -12.22 -1.12 -12.21
N LEU A 55 -11.36 -1.76 -11.42
CA LEU A 55 -10.55 -1.09 -10.39
C LEU A 55 -9.57 -0.09 -11.00
N ILE A 56 -8.87 -0.46 -12.06
CA ILE A 56 -7.92 0.43 -12.75
C ILE A 56 -8.66 1.61 -13.38
N ASN A 57 -9.85 1.40 -13.93
CA ASN A 57 -10.69 2.47 -14.45
C ASN A 57 -11.12 3.45 -13.36
N ALA A 58 -11.50 2.97 -12.17
CA ALA A 58 -11.82 3.84 -11.03
C ALA A 58 -10.62 4.67 -10.56
N LEU A 59 -9.42 4.08 -10.55
CA LEU A 59 -8.18 4.78 -10.20
C LEU A 59 -7.75 5.78 -11.29
N ASN A 60 -7.98 5.46 -12.55
CA ASN A 60 -7.74 6.38 -13.66
C ASN A 60 -8.72 7.55 -13.63
N ASP A 61 -9.99 7.31 -13.28
CA ASP A 61 -10.99 8.35 -13.06
C ASP A 61 -10.55 9.31 -11.93
N ALA A 62 -10.05 8.77 -10.81
CA ALA A 62 -9.44 9.58 -9.75
C ALA A 62 -8.20 10.36 -10.23
N THR A 63 -7.40 9.75 -11.10
CA THR A 63 -6.22 10.40 -11.71
C THR A 63 -6.62 11.59 -12.56
N ASP A 64 -7.68 11.45 -13.35
CA ASP A 64 -8.14 12.52 -14.24
C ASP A 64 -8.73 13.70 -13.44
N LYS A 65 -9.32 13.44 -12.28
CA LYS A 65 -9.82 14.47 -11.35
C LYS A 65 -8.72 15.15 -10.53
N LEU A 66 -7.75 14.39 -10.00
CA LEU A 66 -6.84 14.87 -8.96
C LEU A 66 -5.37 14.98 -9.40
N SER A 67 -4.99 14.41 -10.53
CA SER A 67 -3.61 14.22 -11.04
C SER A 67 -2.70 13.34 -10.16
N ALA A 68 -2.69 13.55 -8.85
CA ALA A 68 -1.99 12.74 -7.86
C ALA A 68 -2.74 12.75 -6.52
N TYR A 69 -2.82 11.59 -5.88
CA TYR A 69 -3.66 11.40 -4.69
C TYR A 69 -3.07 10.35 -3.74
N LEU A 70 -3.45 10.47 -2.48
CA LEU A 70 -3.37 9.42 -1.48
C LEU A 70 -4.54 8.46 -1.71
N TRP A 71 -4.34 7.16 -1.53
CA TRP A 71 -5.39 6.15 -1.66
C TRP A 71 -5.52 5.40 -0.34
N GLU A 72 -6.72 5.35 0.23
CA GLU A 72 -6.96 4.85 1.58
C GLU A 72 -8.21 3.99 1.61
N CYS A 73 -8.13 2.80 2.20
CA CYS A 73 -9.29 1.93 2.41
C CYS A 73 -9.69 1.91 3.89
N PRO A 74 -10.97 1.61 4.22
CA PRO A 74 -11.37 1.30 5.59
C PRO A 74 -10.47 0.26 6.28
N PRO A 75 -10.37 0.29 7.62
CA PRO A 75 -9.72 -0.78 8.36
C PRO A 75 -10.46 -2.11 8.19
N VAL A 76 -9.70 -3.18 7.96
CA VAL A 76 -10.24 -4.53 7.79
C VAL A 76 -9.59 -5.51 8.77
N SER A 77 -10.39 -6.39 9.35
CA SER A 77 -9.94 -7.53 10.17
C SER A 77 -10.57 -8.82 9.65
N GLN A 78 -10.17 -9.96 10.20
CA GLN A 78 -10.81 -11.24 9.89
C GLN A 78 -12.32 -11.23 10.17
N GLU A 79 -12.78 -10.40 11.10
CA GLU A 79 -14.20 -10.29 11.48
C GLU A 79 -14.96 -9.26 10.63
N SER A 80 -14.28 -8.21 10.16
CA SER A 80 -14.90 -7.17 9.33
C SER A 80 -14.69 -7.32 7.82
N LYS A 81 -14.00 -8.37 7.35
CA LYS A 81 -13.75 -8.60 5.91
C LYS A 81 -15.00 -8.88 5.06
N ASN A 82 -16.14 -9.10 5.70
CA ASN A 82 -17.44 -9.22 5.03
C ASN A 82 -18.17 -7.88 4.92
N ASN A 83 -17.61 -6.80 5.51
CA ASN A 83 -18.11 -5.45 5.29
C ASN A 83 -17.77 -4.98 3.87
N HIS A 84 -18.53 -4.01 3.39
CA HIS A 84 -18.35 -3.43 2.06
C HIS A 84 -16.91 -2.91 1.86
N PHE A 85 -16.38 -3.19 0.69
CA PHE A 85 -15.12 -2.65 0.20
C PHE A 85 -15.38 -1.31 -0.48
N GLU A 86 -14.63 -0.30 -0.07
CA GLU A 86 -14.60 1.02 -0.67
C GLU A 86 -13.19 1.60 -0.50
N PHE A 87 -12.89 2.65 -1.24
CA PHE A 87 -11.69 3.44 -0.99
C PHE A 87 -11.98 4.92 -1.14
N VAL A 88 -11.11 5.73 -0.54
CA VAL A 88 -11.09 7.18 -0.69
C VAL A 88 -9.78 7.57 -1.35
N VAL A 89 -9.85 8.55 -2.23
CA VAL A 89 -8.69 9.25 -2.77
C VAL A 89 -8.72 10.70 -2.32
N THR A 90 -7.58 11.20 -1.85
CA THR A 90 -7.41 12.59 -1.40
C THR A 90 -6.27 13.25 -2.17
N LYS A 91 -6.53 14.42 -2.76
CA LYS A 91 -5.57 15.16 -3.58
C LYS A 91 -4.26 15.39 -2.83
N SER A 92 -3.14 15.19 -3.53
CA SER A 92 -1.82 15.51 -3.00
C SER A 92 -1.00 16.29 -4.03
N LYS A 93 -0.93 17.61 -3.84
CA LYS A 93 -0.06 18.48 -4.65
C LYS A 93 1.41 18.10 -4.51
N ALA A 94 1.85 17.65 -3.33
CA ALA A 94 3.24 17.26 -3.13
C ALA A 94 3.62 16.09 -4.07
N LEU A 95 2.77 15.07 -4.18
CA LEU A 95 3.04 13.89 -5.02
C LEU A 95 3.16 14.22 -6.53
N SER A 96 2.52 15.29 -7.01
CA SER A 96 2.64 15.66 -8.43
C SER A 96 4.04 16.17 -8.79
N TYR A 97 4.70 16.87 -7.87
CA TYR A 97 6.01 17.49 -8.10
C TYR A 97 7.21 16.60 -7.77
N MET A 98 6.99 15.47 -7.09
CA MET A 98 8.10 14.57 -6.76
C MET A 98 8.67 13.91 -8.02
N LYS A 99 10.00 13.69 -7.99
CA LYS A 99 10.74 12.90 -8.98
C LYS A 99 10.86 11.47 -8.50
N GLN A 100 10.66 10.50 -9.39
CA GLN A 100 10.77 9.08 -9.04
C GLN A 100 12.14 8.76 -8.40
N ASP A 101 12.11 8.00 -7.30
CA ASP A 101 13.29 7.38 -6.71
C ASP A 101 13.05 5.88 -6.46
N CYS A 102 13.61 5.03 -7.33
CA CYS A 102 13.54 3.58 -7.18
C CYS A 102 14.74 2.99 -6.42
N SER A 103 15.74 3.80 -6.02
CA SER A 103 16.97 3.30 -5.39
C SER A 103 16.70 2.55 -4.10
N SER A 104 15.73 3.02 -3.32
CA SER A 104 15.26 2.39 -2.07
C SER A 104 14.67 0.98 -2.28
N PHE A 105 14.33 0.60 -3.51
CA PHE A 105 13.59 -0.63 -3.83
C PHE A 105 14.26 -1.54 -4.87
N ASN A 106 15.41 -1.15 -5.44
CA ASN A 106 16.08 -1.91 -6.53
C ASN A 106 16.39 -3.38 -6.17
N ASP A 107 16.74 -3.65 -4.91
CA ASP A 107 17.08 -5.00 -4.43
C ASP A 107 15.96 -5.66 -3.61
N LYS A 108 14.76 -5.05 -3.59
CA LYS A 108 13.65 -5.55 -2.80
C LYS A 108 12.79 -6.50 -3.63
N LEU A 109 12.26 -7.52 -2.96
CA LEU A 109 11.14 -8.29 -3.49
C LEU A 109 9.92 -7.38 -3.66
N ASN A 110 8.94 -7.79 -4.45
CA ASN A 110 7.70 -7.05 -4.66
C ASN A 110 6.95 -6.76 -3.34
N SER A 111 7.25 -7.50 -2.27
CA SER A 111 6.76 -7.23 -0.93
C SER A 111 7.82 -7.48 0.15
N PHE A 112 7.84 -6.63 1.18
CA PHE A 112 8.78 -6.71 2.30
C PHE A 112 8.30 -5.89 3.50
N SER A 113 8.78 -6.22 4.71
CA SER A 113 8.51 -5.39 5.89
C SER A 113 9.28 -4.07 5.82
N ASN A 114 8.65 -2.98 6.27
CA ASN A 114 9.35 -1.70 6.43
C ASN A 114 10.41 -1.77 7.54
N LEU A 115 11.25 -0.73 7.66
CA LEU A 115 12.34 -0.68 8.65
C LEU A 115 11.88 -0.90 10.10
N GLY A 116 10.72 -0.32 10.46
CA GLY A 116 10.11 -0.49 11.78
C GLY A 116 9.40 -1.83 12.00
N LYS A 117 9.26 -2.66 10.94
CA LYS A 117 8.53 -3.93 10.93
C LYS A 117 7.08 -3.82 11.43
N ASP A 118 6.49 -2.63 11.32
CA ASP A 118 5.10 -2.34 11.67
C ASP A 118 4.17 -2.26 10.45
N ALA A 119 4.73 -2.40 9.25
CA ALA A 119 4.01 -2.45 7.99
C ALA A 119 4.64 -3.42 6.98
N THR A 120 3.79 -4.04 6.16
CA THR A 120 4.21 -4.68 4.91
C THR A 120 4.06 -3.69 3.77
N LEU A 121 5.12 -3.52 2.98
CA LEU A 121 5.13 -2.68 1.78
C LEU A 121 5.06 -3.59 0.55
N ILE A 122 4.22 -3.22 -0.41
CA ILE A 122 4.07 -3.88 -1.70
C ILE A 122 4.42 -2.86 -2.78
N VAL A 123 5.39 -3.15 -3.63
CA VAL A 123 5.94 -2.26 -4.66
C VAL A 123 5.84 -2.91 -6.04
N PRO A 124 5.55 -2.15 -7.11
CA PRO A 124 5.68 -2.68 -8.46
C PRO A 124 7.16 -2.90 -8.78
N MET A 125 7.45 -3.89 -9.63
CA MET A 125 8.82 -4.12 -10.11
C MET A 125 9.42 -2.86 -10.77
N PRO A 126 10.61 -2.41 -10.36
CA PRO A 126 11.27 -1.26 -10.98
C PRO A 126 11.39 -1.38 -12.50
N CYS A 127 10.98 -0.33 -13.20
CA CYS A 127 11.17 -0.18 -14.64
C CYS A 127 11.78 1.21 -14.91
N HIS A 128 13.07 1.27 -15.22
CA HIS A 128 13.78 2.56 -15.40
C HIS A 128 13.24 3.45 -16.52
N LYS A 129 12.42 2.90 -17.44
CA LYS A 129 11.82 3.65 -18.55
C LYS A 129 10.44 4.22 -18.22
N LEU A 130 9.83 3.75 -17.13
CA LEU A 130 8.48 4.13 -16.74
C LEU A 130 8.52 4.81 -15.38
N ASP A 131 7.54 5.68 -15.18
CA ASP A 131 7.41 6.46 -13.97
C ASP A 131 6.28 5.88 -13.14
N TYR A 132 6.64 5.25 -12.03
CA TYR A 132 5.80 4.65 -11.01
C TYR A 132 5.94 5.39 -9.68
N LYS A 133 6.25 6.70 -9.70
CA LYS A 133 6.44 7.50 -8.49
C LYS A 133 5.26 7.44 -7.49
N ASN A 134 4.05 7.23 -7.99
CA ASN A 134 2.82 7.15 -7.22
C ASN A 134 1.77 6.27 -7.95
N LEU A 135 0.59 6.11 -7.36
CA LEU A 135 -0.46 5.24 -7.89
C LEU A 135 -1.07 5.76 -9.21
N SER A 136 -1.24 7.08 -9.35
CA SER A 136 -1.80 7.67 -10.57
C SER A 136 -0.89 7.46 -11.78
N ASN A 137 0.42 7.67 -11.61
CA ASN A 137 1.41 7.41 -12.64
C ASN A 137 1.50 5.91 -13.00
N PHE A 138 1.45 5.02 -12.00
CA PHE A 138 1.49 3.58 -12.22
C PHE A 138 0.29 3.07 -13.05
N THR A 139 -0.93 3.44 -12.67
CA THR A 139 -2.16 2.96 -13.34
C THR A 139 -2.26 3.41 -14.80
N LYS A 140 -1.79 4.62 -15.12
CA LYS A 140 -1.75 5.12 -16.51
C LYS A 140 -0.62 4.55 -17.37
N LYS A 141 0.53 4.18 -16.78
CA LYS A 141 1.76 3.89 -17.54
C LYS A 141 2.22 2.44 -17.49
N ALA A 142 1.86 1.69 -16.45
CA ALA A 142 2.37 0.34 -16.27
C ALA A 142 1.76 -0.64 -17.28
N PRO A 143 2.54 -1.59 -17.84
CA PRO A 143 1.98 -2.67 -18.65
C PRO A 143 0.93 -3.49 -17.88
N LYS A 144 -0.11 -3.96 -18.55
CA LYS A 144 -1.21 -4.73 -17.93
C LYS A 144 -0.73 -5.89 -17.07
N ASP A 145 0.20 -6.71 -17.56
CA ASP A 145 0.82 -7.82 -16.80
C ASP A 145 1.44 -7.38 -15.47
N GLN A 146 1.99 -6.16 -15.42
CA GLN A 146 2.58 -5.62 -14.21
C GLN A 146 1.52 -5.12 -13.24
N GLN A 147 0.44 -4.53 -13.75
CA GLN A 147 -0.71 -4.14 -12.93
C GLN A 147 -1.37 -5.37 -12.29
N ILE A 148 -1.59 -6.43 -13.07
CA ILE A 148 -2.12 -7.72 -12.58
C ILE A 148 -1.26 -8.25 -11.43
N LYS A 149 0.04 -8.43 -11.66
CA LYS A 149 0.95 -8.97 -10.64
C LYS A 149 1.04 -8.11 -9.39
N PHE A 150 1.00 -6.79 -9.54
CA PHE A 150 1.03 -5.87 -8.42
C PHE A 150 -0.21 -6.03 -7.54
N TRP A 151 -1.40 -6.00 -8.14
CA TRP A 151 -2.65 -6.10 -7.39
C TRP A 151 -2.91 -7.51 -6.83
N GLN A 152 -2.47 -8.56 -7.52
CA GLN A 152 -2.44 -9.92 -6.97
C GLN A 152 -1.57 -10.00 -5.72
N GLU A 153 -0.38 -9.37 -5.74
CA GLU A 153 0.50 -9.34 -4.57
C GLU A 153 -0.12 -8.55 -3.41
N VAL A 154 -0.80 -7.44 -3.69
CA VAL A 154 -1.57 -6.69 -2.68
C VAL A 154 -2.64 -7.58 -2.05
N ALA A 155 -3.44 -8.27 -2.85
CA ALA A 155 -4.50 -9.16 -2.38
C ALA A 155 -3.94 -10.33 -1.56
N ASN A 156 -2.87 -10.96 -2.03
CA ASN A 156 -2.19 -12.05 -1.31
C ASN A 156 -1.68 -11.58 0.06
N LYS A 157 -0.97 -10.45 0.10
CA LYS A 157 -0.41 -9.93 1.37
C LYS A 157 -1.48 -9.44 2.33
N LEU A 158 -2.58 -8.88 1.81
CA LEU A 158 -3.72 -8.53 2.64
C LEU A 158 -4.39 -9.79 3.20
N SER A 159 -4.65 -10.79 2.37
CA SER A 159 -5.22 -12.08 2.81
C SER A 159 -4.36 -12.76 3.87
N GLU A 160 -3.04 -12.85 3.65
CA GLU A 160 -2.07 -13.39 4.62
C GLU A 160 -2.15 -12.62 5.95
N SER A 161 -2.27 -11.28 5.89
CA SER A 161 -2.32 -10.43 7.09
C SER A 161 -3.61 -10.54 7.91
N LEU A 162 -4.66 -11.13 7.31
CA LEU A 162 -5.99 -11.36 7.88
C LEU A 162 -6.21 -12.81 8.32
N GLU A 163 -5.21 -13.70 8.18
CA GLU A 163 -5.36 -15.11 8.52
C GLU A 163 -5.83 -15.37 9.97
N ILE A 164 -6.48 -16.53 10.15
CA ILE A 164 -7.08 -16.98 11.41
C ILE A 164 -6.07 -16.89 12.56
N GLY A 165 -6.39 -16.09 13.58
CA GLY A 165 -5.54 -15.85 14.74
C GLY A 165 -5.00 -14.42 14.85
N THR A 166 -5.29 -13.57 13.86
CA THR A 166 -4.99 -12.13 13.90
C THR A 166 -6.25 -11.32 14.21
N PRO A 167 -6.53 -10.98 15.49
CA PRO A 167 -7.74 -10.21 15.84
C PRO A 167 -7.61 -8.72 15.49
N ARG A 168 -6.42 -8.27 15.05
CA ARG A 168 -6.13 -6.85 14.88
C ARG A 168 -6.48 -6.38 13.47
N PRO A 169 -7.08 -5.20 13.33
CA PRO A 169 -7.31 -4.58 12.03
C PRO A 169 -6.00 -4.33 11.28
N ARG A 170 -6.17 -4.15 9.97
CA ARG A 170 -5.15 -3.78 9.00
C ARG A 170 -5.63 -2.56 8.24
N TRP A 171 -4.69 -1.66 7.96
CA TRP A 171 -4.92 -0.45 7.19
C TRP A 171 -4.21 -0.56 5.85
N LEU A 172 -4.98 -0.52 4.76
CA LEU A 172 -4.51 -0.64 3.39
C LEU A 172 -4.51 0.74 2.71
N SER A 173 -3.32 1.25 2.36
CA SER A 173 -3.20 2.61 1.80
C SER A 173 -1.98 2.83 0.89
N THR A 174 -1.91 3.97 0.23
CA THR A 174 -0.69 4.55 -0.34
C THR A 174 -0.41 5.90 0.32
N HIS A 175 0.88 6.26 0.47
CA HIS A 175 1.27 7.59 0.94
C HIS A 175 2.34 8.24 0.08
N GLY A 176 3.49 7.59 -0.14
CA GLY A 176 4.47 8.00 -1.17
C GLY A 176 5.26 9.30 -0.91
N LEU A 177 4.96 10.07 0.14
CA LEU A 177 5.62 11.36 0.39
C LEU A 177 7.06 11.27 0.90
N GLY A 178 7.45 10.14 1.51
CA GLY A 178 8.83 9.95 2.00
C GLY A 178 9.77 9.36 0.97
N VAL A 179 9.26 8.45 0.13
CA VAL A 179 10.02 7.82 -0.96
C VAL A 179 9.10 7.84 -2.19
N PRO A 180 9.42 8.64 -3.22
CA PRO A 180 8.56 8.85 -4.40
C PRO A 180 8.65 7.68 -5.38
N TYR A 181 8.15 6.53 -4.94
CA TYR A 181 7.95 5.33 -5.73
C TYR A 181 6.79 4.56 -5.11
N LEU A 182 5.85 4.09 -5.93
CA LEU A 182 4.61 3.47 -5.49
C LEU A 182 4.90 2.35 -4.50
N HIS A 183 4.32 2.47 -3.31
CA HIS A 183 4.25 1.40 -2.34
C HIS A 183 2.86 1.41 -1.70
N VAL A 184 2.12 0.32 -1.90
CA VAL A 184 0.95 0.01 -1.08
C VAL A 184 1.44 -0.47 0.27
N ARG A 185 0.76 -0.03 1.32
CA ARG A 185 1.10 -0.33 2.70
C ARG A 185 -0.03 -1.11 3.34
N ILE A 186 0.34 -2.15 4.07
CA ILE A 186 -0.53 -2.84 5.01
C ILE A 186 0.04 -2.57 6.40
N ASP A 187 -0.50 -1.57 7.08
CA ASP A 187 -0.05 -1.13 8.40
C ASP A 187 -0.89 -1.76 9.52
N ASN A 188 -0.29 -1.90 10.70
CA ASN A 188 -0.98 -2.33 11.93
C ASN A 188 -1.74 -1.21 12.66
N LYS A 189 -1.63 0.03 12.17
CA LYS A 189 -2.27 1.25 12.68
C LYS A 189 -2.38 2.29 11.55
N PRO A 190 -3.29 3.29 11.63
CA PRO A 190 -3.51 4.26 10.55
C PRO A 190 -2.45 5.38 10.50
N LYS A 191 -1.16 5.03 10.42
CA LYS A 191 -0.04 5.97 10.59
C LYS A 191 -0.01 7.10 9.56
N TYR A 192 -0.46 6.83 8.33
CA TYR A 192 -0.38 7.76 7.20
C TYR A 192 -1.74 8.13 6.60
N TYR A 193 -2.82 7.84 7.33
CA TYR A 193 -4.15 8.16 6.86
C TYR A 193 -4.40 9.67 6.99
N SER A 194 -4.97 10.25 5.94
CA SER A 194 -5.47 11.61 5.88
C SER A 194 -6.98 11.63 6.16
N TYR A 195 -7.72 10.62 5.70
CA TYR A 195 -9.16 10.53 5.85
C TYR A 195 -9.53 10.04 7.26
N LEU A 196 -10.01 10.97 8.09
CA LEU A 196 -10.31 10.73 9.52
C LEU A 196 -11.27 9.55 9.76
N PRO A 197 -12.35 9.36 8.99
CA PRO A 197 -13.26 8.23 9.23
C PRO A 197 -12.59 6.86 9.16
N PHE A 198 -11.54 6.70 8.35
CA PHE A 198 -10.80 5.43 8.23
C PHE A 198 -9.71 5.25 9.30
N LYS A 199 -9.42 6.26 10.13
CA LYS A 199 -8.53 6.10 11.29
C LYS A 199 -9.18 5.33 12.42
N GLN A 200 -10.51 5.37 12.50
CA GLN A 200 -11.26 4.76 13.59
C GLN A 200 -11.57 3.31 13.25
N PHE A 201 -11.34 2.41 14.21
CA PHE A 201 -11.79 1.04 14.12
C PHE A 201 -12.60 0.70 15.36
N ARG A 202 -13.92 0.60 15.19
CA ARG A 202 -14.85 0.29 16.29
C ARG A 202 -15.22 -1.17 16.22
N PHE A 203 -14.86 -1.90 17.27
CA PHE A 203 -15.40 -3.22 17.54
C PHE A 203 -16.63 -3.08 18.44
N GLY A 204 -17.62 -3.97 18.30
CA GLY A 204 -18.69 -4.09 19.29
C GLY A 204 -18.14 -4.12 20.72
N LYS A 205 -18.76 -3.34 21.62
CA LYS A 205 -18.46 -3.09 23.05
C LYS A 205 -17.03 -2.73 23.48
N ASN A 206 -15.99 -2.98 22.68
CA ASN A 206 -14.61 -2.66 22.99
C ASN A 206 -14.05 -1.72 21.90
N ASN A 207 -13.97 -0.42 22.20
CA ASN A 207 -13.33 0.56 21.33
C ASN A 207 -11.81 0.33 21.33
N TRP A 208 -11.21 0.11 20.16
CA TRP A 208 -9.77 0.30 19.97
C TRP A 208 -9.54 1.80 19.76
N GLU A 209 -9.57 2.56 20.86
CA GLU A 209 -9.13 3.95 20.85
C GLU A 209 -7.60 4.01 20.88
N LEU A 210 -7.06 4.80 19.96
CA LEU A 210 -5.63 4.97 19.75
C LEU A 210 -5.05 5.77 20.92
N ASP A 211 -4.18 5.15 21.73
CA ASP A 211 -3.35 5.84 22.74
C ASP A 211 -2.35 6.77 22.04
N GLN A 212 -2.81 7.95 21.62
CA GLN A 212 -1.97 9.07 21.15
C GLN A 212 -1.46 9.92 22.33
N SER A 213 -1.73 9.53 23.58
CA SER A 213 -1.46 10.36 24.76
C SER A 213 -0.09 10.16 25.41
N LYS A 214 0.68 9.14 25.02
CA LYS A 214 1.96 8.80 25.70
C LYS A 214 3.23 9.47 25.19
N ASN A 215 3.15 10.53 24.38
CA ASN A 215 4.35 11.24 23.92
C ASN A 215 4.41 12.74 24.30
N VAL A 216 3.65 13.15 25.33
CA VAL A 216 3.85 14.43 26.00
C VAL A 216 3.95 14.15 27.50
N HIS A 217 5.12 13.71 27.97
CA HIS A 217 5.66 13.95 29.33
C HIS A 217 6.95 13.14 29.52
N SER A 218 8.06 13.62 28.97
CA SER A 218 9.38 13.34 29.53
C SER A 218 10.22 14.62 29.50
N ASN A 219 9.86 15.56 30.36
CA ASN A 219 10.77 16.54 30.94
C ASN A 219 10.07 17.17 32.14
N ASN A 220 10.12 16.47 33.27
CA ASN A 220 10.12 17.08 34.60
C ASN A 220 10.61 16.05 35.61
N LYS A 221 11.92 16.03 35.82
CA LYS A 221 12.51 15.42 37.01
C LYS A 221 12.07 16.26 38.21
N LYS A 222 11.16 15.73 39.02
CA LYS A 222 10.90 16.21 40.38
C LYS A 222 12.07 15.78 41.26
N THR A 223 12.93 16.74 41.58
CA THR A 223 13.87 16.63 42.70
C THR A 223 13.07 16.79 44.00
N THR A 224 13.31 15.87 44.92
CA THR A 224 12.72 15.71 46.25
C THR A 224 12.91 16.95 47.13
N LEU A 225 11.82 17.38 47.78
CA LEU A 225 11.86 18.34 48.88
C LEU A 225 11.74 17.56 50.20
N SER A 226 12.78 17.64 51.05
CA SER A 226 12.70 17.28 52.45
C SER A 226 13.58 18.21 53.28
N SER A 227 12.91 18.87 54.23
CA SER A 227 13.40 19.32 55.54
C SER A 227 14.14 20.67 55.69
N TYR A 228 13.70 21.36 56.76
CA TYR A 228 14.31 22.45 57.54
C TYR A 228 14.01 23.93 57.22
N ARG A 229 13.01 24.44 57.98
CA ARG A 229 13.00 25.59 58.92
C ARG A 229 13.76 26.91 58.62
N LYS A 230 12.96 27.98 58.76
CA LYS A 230 13.12 29.22 59.56
C LYS A 230 13.78 30.47 58.95
N ASP A 231 12.98 31.53 59.10
CA ASP A 231 13.27 32.92 59.48
C ASP A 231 13.79 33.94 58.44
N ASP A 232 13.06 35.07 58.49
CA ASP A 232 13.47 36.47 58.33
C ASP A 232 13.68 37.17 56.97
N GLN A 233 12.81 38.18 56.79
CA GLN A 233 13.10 39.58 56.48
C GLN A 233 13.44 40.07 55.05
N GLN A 234 12.65 41.10 54.68
CA GLN A 234 12.98 42.32 53.92
C GLN A 234 13.05 42.31 52.38
N ASN A 235 12.11 43.09 51.82
CA ASN A 235 12.08 43.85 50.54
C ASN A 235 13.37 44.67 50.25
N PRO A 236 13.50 45.42 49.11
CA PRO A 236 13.19 45.17 47.68
C PRO A 236 14.37 45.70 46.78
N THR A 237 14.09 46.10 45.52
CA THR A 237 14.94 46.85 44.52
C THR A 237 15.85 46.00 43.60
N LYS A 238 16.18 46.33 42.33
CA LYS A 238 15.81 47.36 41.32
C LYS A 238 16.48 46.95 39.97
N ILE A 239 15.91 47.42 38.86
CA ILE A 239 16.56 47.92 37.60
C ILE A 239 17.26 46.94 36.65
N GLY A 240 16.96 47.06 35.34
CA GLY A 240 17.94 46.73 34.29
C GLY A 240 17.41 46.43 32.88
N SER A 241 16.97 47.47 32.17
CA SER A 241 16.61 47.57 30.74
C SER A 241 17.62 47.08 29.68
N LYS A 242 17.12 46.65 28.50
CA LYS A 242 17.45 47.05 27.09
C LYS A 242 17.34 45.85 26.12
N ALA A 243 16.36 45.81 25.22
CA ALA A 243 16.23 46.49 23.91
C ALA A 243 16.96 45.75 22.74
N GLU A 244 16.16 45.37 21.74
CA GLU A 244 16.50 44.72 20.46
C GLU A 244 17.27 45.67 19.49
N PRO A 245 17.68 45.20 18.29
CA PRO A 245 16.78 45.39 17.14
C PRO A 245 16.80 44.31 16.03
N ASN A 246 15.68 44.32 15.28
CA ASN A 246 15.39 43.74 13.97
C ASN A 246 16.36 44.14 12.83
N VAL A 247 16.55 43.23 11.85
CA VAL A 247 16.93 43.57 10.45
C VAL A 247 16.19 42.65 9.46
N ASP A 248 15.61 43.29 8.45
CA ASP A 248 14.76 42.80 7.34
C ASP A 248 15.60 42.17 6.18
N PRO A 249 15.03 41.32 5.29
CA PRO A 249 15.75 40.57 4.27
C PRO A 249 15.63 41.18 2.86
N ASN A 250 16.74 41.27 2.12
CA ASN A 250 16.72 41.46 0.65
C ASN A 250 18.09 41.21 0.03
N VAL A 251 18.29 40.09 -0.69
CA VAL A 251 19.34 39.99 -1.73
C VAL A 251 18.86 39.05 -2.86
N ASP A 252 18.65 39.66 -4.02
CA ASP A 252 18.51 39.06 -5.34
C ASP A 252 19.75 38.25 -5.76
N LEU A 253 19.56 37.09 -6.39
CA LEU A 253 20.58 36.46 -7.24
C LEU A 253 19.97 36.04 -8.59
N LYS A 254 20.20 36.90 -9.59
CA LYS A 254 20.09 36.61 -11.03
C LYS A 254 21.30 35.77 -11.46
N ILE A 255 21.06 34.63 -12.09
CA ILE A 255 22.07 33.93 -12.92
C ILE A 255 21.41 33.53 -14.24
N VAL A 256 21.91 34.12 -15.33
CA VAL A 256 21.64 33.78 -16.73
C VAL A 256 22.94 33.18 -17.31
N PRO A 257 22.92 32.08 -18.07
CA PRO A 257 24.04 31.73 -18.95
C PRO A 257 23.76 32.21 -20.38
N LYS A 258 24.73 32.95 -20.93
CA LYS A 258 24.87 33.28 -22.36
C LYS A 258 25.08 32.01 -23.19
N ILE A 259 24.36 31.91 -24.32
CA ILE A 259 24.63 30.97 -25.41
C ILE A 259 25.20 31.80 -26.56
N ASP A 260 26.44 31.50 -26.96
CA ASP A 260 27.04 32.02 -28.19
C ASP A 260 26.64 31.14 -29.38
N LEU A 261 26.04 31.76 -30.39
CA LEU A 261 25.76 31.19 -31.70
C LEU A 261 26.82 31.69 -32.69
N LYS A 262 27.58 30.77 -33.30
CA LYS A 262 28.20 31.00 -34.62
C LYS A 262 27.98 29.78 -35.52
N ASN A 263 27.39 30.08 -36.67
CA ASN A 263 27.18 29.21 -37.82
C ASN A 263 28.50 28.70 -38.40
N ASP A 264 28.47 27.51 -39.01
CA ASP A 264 28.77 27.43 -40.45
C ASP A 264 28.29 26.13 -41.09
N SER A 265 27.65 26.34 -42.24
CA SER A 265 27.10 25.37 -43.19
C SER A 265 28.18 24.64 -43.99
N LYS A 266 27.93 23.37 -44.35
CA LYS A 266 28.30 22.78 -45.65
C LYS A 266 27.58 21.46 -45.91
N ILE A 267 26.77 21.45 -46.97
CA ILE A 267 26.08 20.30 -47.57
C ILE A 267 26.96 19.70 -48.68
N ARG A 268 26.96 18.37 -48.86
CA ARG A 268 26.77 17.62 -50.13
C ARG A 268 26.75 16.08 -49.92
N PRO A 269 26.16 15.28 -50.85
CA PRO A 269 25.50 13.99 -50.54
C PRO A 269 26.06 12.73 -51.26
N ILE A 270 25.36 11.58 -51.08
CA ILE A 270 25.40 10.27 -51.81
C ILE A 270 26.27 9.20 -51.07
N ALA A 271 25.81 7.99 -50.69
CA ALA A 271 25.24 6.91 -51.51
C ALA A 271 24.34 5.90 -50.74
N ARG A 272 23.42 5.26 -51.48
CA ARG A 272 22.60 4.07 -51.11
C ARG A 272 23.42 2.78 -51.18
N LEU A 273 23.22 1.85 -50.23
CA LEU A 273 23.46 0.39 -50.35
C LEU A 273 22.60 -0.36 -49.27
N PRO A 274 22.37 -1.68 -49.36
CA PRO A 274 21.04 -2.27 -49.47
C PRO A 274 20.44 -2.88 -48.18
N SER A 275 19.16 -3.24 -48.30
CA SER A 275 18.26 -3.86 -47.31
C SER A 275 18.80 -5.11 -46.61
N ILE A 276 18.90 -5.04 -45.28
CA ILE A 276 19.05 -6.20 -44.39
C ILE A 276 17.67 -6.57 -43.83
N GLN A 277 16.91 -7.37 -44.57
CA GLN A 277 15.82 -8.17 -44.03
C GLN A 277 16.22 -9.65 -44.15
N SER A 278 16.42 -10.31 -43.00
CA SER A 278 16.35 -11.79 -42.77
C SER A 278 17.31 -12.35 -41.70
N ARG A 279 17.56 -11.65 -40.57
CA ARG A 279 18.20 -12.29 -39.39
C ARG A 279 17.56 -12.00 -38.02
N THR A 280 16.53 -11.14 -37.97
CA THR A 280 15.83 -10.75 -36.74
C THR A 280 14.68 -11.70 -36.36
N GLY A 281 14.04 -12.36 -37.33
CA GLY A 281 12.90 -13.26 -37.09
C GLY A 281 13.23 -14.56 -36.33
N GLN A 282 14.41 -15.15 -36.57
CA GLN A 282 14.82 -16.41 -35.92
C GLN A 282 15.31 -16.20 -34.48
N LYS A 283 16.00 -15.09 -34.17
CA LYS A 283 16.42 -14.75 -32.79
C LYS A 283 15.22 -14.46 -31.88
N ILE A 284 14.16 -13.83 -32.39
CA ILE A 284 12.94 -13.56 -31.62
C ILE A 284 12.17 -14.85 -31.31
N LYS A 285 12.08 -15.80 -32.26
CA LYS A 285 11.47 -17.12 -32.00
C LYS A 285 12.27 -17.94 -30.97
N LEU A 286 13.60 -17.97 -31.06
CA LEU A 286 14.45 -18.68 -30.09
C LEU A 286 14.37 -18.08 -28.68
N CYS A 287 14.29 -16.74 -28.56
CA CYS A 287 14.09 -16.05 -27.28
C CYS A 287 12.70 -16.33 -26.67
N LYS A 288 11.64 -16.42 -27.49
CA LYS A 288 10.29 -16.77 -27.03
C LYS A 288 10.21 -18.21 -26.51
N LEU A 289 10.84 -19.16 -27.20
CA LEU A 289 10.92 -20.57 -26.76
C LEU A 289 11.74 -20.76 -25.49
N LYS A 290 12.90 -20.09 -25.36
CA LYS A 290 13.71 -20.13 -24.13
C LYS A 290 13.00 -19.48 -22.92
N ARG A 291 12.14 -18.47 -23.15
CA ARG A 291 11.31 -17.85 -22.11
C ARG A 291 10.15 -18.75 -21.67
N LYS A 292 9.46 -19.42 -22.60
CA LYS A 292 8.40 -20.41 -22.30
C LYS A 292 8.93 -21.59 -21.47
N TRP A 293 10.11 -22.12 -21.82
CA TRP A 293 10.74 -23.21 -21.05
C TRP A 293 11.15 -22.79 -19.63
N LYS A 294 11.67 -21.58 -19.43
CA LYS A 294 11.96 -21.05 -18.08
C LYS A 294 10.67 -20.82 -17.27
N PHE A 295 9.58 -20.39 -17.90
CA PHE A 295 8.28 -20.20 -17.26
C PHE A 295 7.67 -21.52 -16.78
N ASP A 296 7.68 -22.56 -17.62
CA ASP A 296 7.17 -23.89 -17.25
C ASP A 296 7.96 -24.52 -16.10
N LYS A 297 9.28 -24.30 -16.07
CA LYS A 297 10.15 -24.80 -14.98
C LYS A 297 9.88 -24.08 -13.66
N LEU A 298 9.60 -22.78 -13.68
CA LEU A 298 9.25 -22.00 -12.49
C LEU A 298 7.84 -22.31 -11.99
N SER A 299 6.87 -22.45 -12.89
CA SER A 299 5.49 -22.85 -12.56
C SER A 299 5.42 -24.24 -11.92
N ARG A 300 6.15 -25.23 -12.45
CA ARG A 300 6.25 -26.57 -11.84
C ARG A 300 6.92 -26.54 -10.46
N LYS A 301 7.95 -25.69 -10.28
CA LYS A 301 8.61 -25.51 -8.97
C LYS A 301 7.66 -24.83 -7.97
N TRP A 302 6.87 -23.86 -8.41
CA TRP A 302 5.86 -23.17 -7.59
C TRP A 302 4.73 -24.12 -7.17
N ASN A 303 4.16 -24.88 -8.09
CA ASN A 303 3.12 -25.88 -7.79
C ASN A 303 3.63 -27.01 -6.89
N SER A 304 4.91 -27.38 -7.01
CA SER A 304 5.56 -28.32 -6.08
C SER A 304 5.73 -27.74 -4.67
N ILE A 305 6.01 -26.44 -4.54
CA ILE A 305 6.10 -25.76 -3.24
C ILE A 305 4.71 -25.66 -2.60
N GLN A 306 3.70 -25.23 -3.35
CA GLN A 306 2.31 -25.11 -2.89
C GLN A 306 1.72 -26.47 -2.44
N SER A 307 1.97 -27.54 -3.19
CA SER A 307 1.55 -28.90 -2.78
C SER A 307 2.28 -29.41 -1.54
N LYS A 308 3.55 -29.03 -1.33
CA LYS A 308 4.31 -29.39 -0.12
C LYS A 308 3.87 -28.61 1.12
N THR A 309 3.57 -27.32 1.00
CA THR A 309 3.02 -26.50 2.09
C THR A 309 1.58 -26.90 2.42
N GLY A 310 0.75 -27.18 1.41
CA GLY A 310 -0.61 -27.72 1.59
C GLY A 310 -0.62 -29.05 2.35
N ARG A 311 0.20 -30.03 1.95
CA ARG A 311 0.33 -31.32 2.65
C ARG A 311 0.85 -31.15 4.08
N LYS A 312 1.78 -30.22 4.35
CA LYS A 312 2.26 -29.94 5.71
C LYS A 312 1.16 -29.35 6.60
N MET A 313 0.34 -28.43 6.08
CA MET A 313 -0.80 -27.86 6.81
C MET A 313 -1.87 -28.93 7.10
N GLU A 314 -2.15 -29.81 6.14
CA GLU A 314 -3.13 -30.88 6.29
C GLU A 314 -2.68 -31.93 7.31
N LEU A 315 -1.39 -32.30 7.30
CA LEU A 315 -0.79 -33.17 8.32
C LEU A 315 -0.86 -32.54 9.72
N HIS A 316 -0.66 -31.22 9.83
CA HIS A 316 -0.76 -30.49 11.10
C HIS A 316 -2.22 -30.43 11.60
N LYS A 317 -3.20 -30.23 10.71
CA LYS A 317 -4.64 -30.32 11.01
C LYS A 317 -5.01 -31.74 11.48
N LEU A 318 -4.51 -32.79 10.83
CA LEU A 318 -4.75 -34.18 11.23
C LEU A 318 -4.15 -34.52 12.60
N LYS A 319 -2.93 -34.05 12.88
CA LYS A 319 -2.27 -34.23 14.19
C LYS A 319 -3.06 -33.53 15.30
N ARG A 320 -3.58 -32.32 15.05
CA ARG A 320 -4.45 -31.61 16.01
C ARG A 320 -5.78 -32.33 16.23
N LYS A 321 -6.45 -32.81 15.17
CA LYS A 321 -7.69 -33.61 15.29
C LYS A 321 -7.47 -34.89 16.11
N ARG A 322 -6.37 -35.62 15.87
CA ARG A 322 -6.02 -36.82 16.66
C ARG A 322 -5.75 -36.50 18.14
N LYS A 323 -5.10 -35.36 18.43
CA LYS A 323 -4.87 -34.91 19.81
C LYS A 323 -6.18 -34.58 20.52
N LEU A 324 -7.09 -33.83 19.86
CA LEU A 324 -8.42 -33.56 20.41
C LEU A 324 -9.20 -34.84 20.66
N TYR A 325 -9.22 -35.79 19.71
CA TYR A 325 -9.94 -37.04 19.87
C TYR A 325 -9.47 -37.87 21.08
N LYS A 326 -8.15 -37.93 21.31
CA LYS A 326 -7.58 -38.60 22.49
C LYS A 326 -7.99 -37.92 23.80
N LEU A 327 -7.97 -36.59 23.84
CA LEU A 327 -8.39 -35.82 25.01
C LEU A 327 -9.87 -36.02 25.32
N THR A 328 -10.74 -35.97 24.30
CA THR A 328 -12.18 -36.21 24.48
C THR A 328 -12.49 -37.64 24.91
N ARG A 329 -11.73 -38.63 24.41
CA ARG A 329 -11.91 -40.04 24.82
C ARG A 329 -11.46 -40.25 26.27
N LYS A 330 -10.33 -39.66 26.67
CA LYS A 330 -9.85 -39.70 28.06
C LYS A 330 -10.86 -39.05 29.00
N TRP A 331 -11.35 -37.87 28.67
CA TRP A 331 -12.38 -37.17 29.45
C TRP A 331 -13.65 -38.03 29.61
N LYS A 332 -14.17 -38.63 28.54
CA LYS A 332 -15.35 -39.52 28.63
C LYS A 332 -15.13 -40.74 29.53
N LEU A 333 -13.92 -41.32 29.52
CA LEU A 333 -13.58 -42.46 30.38
C LEU A 333 -13.45 -42.05 31.85
N ASP A 334 -12.82 -40.90 32.12
CA ASP A 334 -12.66 -40.36 33.47
C ASP A 334 -14.02 -39.95 34.07
N THR A 335 -14.91 -39.35 33.27
CA THR A 335 -16.28 -39.02 33.67
C THR A 335 -17.11 -40.29 33.94
N LYS A 336 -16.97 -41.34 33.13
CA LYS A 336 -17.69 -42.61 33.36
C LYS A 336 -17.23 -43.30 34.65
N LYS A 337 -15.93 -43.25 34.98
CA LYS A 337 -15.41 -43.78 36.24
C LYS A 337 -15.91 -43.01 37.47
N LYS A 338 -16.06 -41.68 37.36
CA LYS A 338 -16.60 -40.83 38.44
C LYS A 338 -18.12 -40.98 38.66
N ILE A 339 -18.85 -41.52 37.68
CA ILE A 339 -20.29 -41.78 37.81
C ILE A 339 -20.55 -43.19 38.39
N GLN A 340 -19.56 -44.09 38.33
CA GLN A 340 -19.66 -45.48 38.79
C GLN A 340 -19.01 -45.72 40.17
N ALA A 341 -18.34 -44.72 40.73
CA ALA A 341 -17.81 -44.68 42.08
C ALA A 341 -18.59 -43.62 42.87
#